data_AF-A0A959YBZ9-F1
#
_entry.id   AF-A0A959YBZ9-F1
#
_cell.length_a   1.000
_cell.length_b   1.000
_cell.length_c   1.000
_cell.angle_alpha   90.00
_cell.angle_beta   90.00
_cell.angle_gamma   90.00
#
_symmetry.space_group_name_H-M   'P 1'
#
loop_
_entity.id
_entity.type
_entity.pdbx_description
1 polymer ?
#
loop_
_entity_poly.entity_id
_entity_poly.type
_entity_poly.pdbx_seq_one_letter_code
_entity_poly.pdbx_strand_id
1 'polypeptide(L)'
;MGADHKALPITTDQRRTERLVTIPTAIPWKHPYPGQPSAMVLRVAEVGPAGRQGPVEMFTGILVDHAGMPIISLLAPEDAFFDPDTGIYVVGNAVMHPTPEMMLTQQEDGRWWKYPGNYHFRGREWERHGLVQFIDGNGVDHYQAPVRLRANGQMTRGFPQHALRLL
;
A
#
# COMPACT_ATOMS: atom_id res chain seq x y z
N MET A 1 -5.59 -28.28 -31.45
CA MET A 1 -5.89 -26.83 -31.44
C MET A 1 -4.85 -26.20 -30.52
N GLY A 2 -3.75 -25.70 -31.08
CA GLY A 2 -2.63 -25.17 -30.29
C GLY A 2 -3.00 -23.80 -29.76
N ALA A 3 -2.89 -23.58 -28.45
CA ALA A 3 -3.05 -22.26 -27.88
C ALA A 3 -1.95 -21.34 -28.43
N ASP A 4 -2.36 -20.19 -28.97
CA ASP A 4 -1.46 -19.20 -29.53
C ASP A 4 -0.79 -18.47 -28.35
N HIS A 5 0.37 -18.96 -27.92
CA HIS A 5 1.11 -18.39 -26.81
C HIS A 5 1.96 -17.22 -27.30
N LYS A 6 1.58 -15.99 -26.91
CA LYS A 6 2.38 -14.80 -27.14
C LYS A 6 3.18 -14.46 -25.88
N ALA A 7 4.50 -14.58 -25.96
CA ALA A 7 5.38 -14.07 -24.92
C ALA A 7 5.52 -12.54 -25.05
N LEU A 8 5.24 -11.82 -23.98
CA LEU A 8 5.46 -10.37 -23.90
C LEU A 8 6.55 -10.12 -22.85
N PRO A 9 7.65 -9.43 -23.18
CA PRO A 9 8.65 -9.05 -22.18
C PRO A 9 8.02 -8.06 -21.22
N ILE A 10 8.07 -8.37 -19.92
CA ILE A 10 7.62 -7.48 -18.86
C ILE A 10 8.85 -6.80 -18.26
N THR A 11 8.81 -5.48 -18.16
CA THR A 11 9.87 -4.67 -17.54
C THR A 11 9.31 -3.96 -16.32
N THR A 12 10.12 -3.86 -15.27
CA THR A 12 9.73 -3.14 -14.05
C THR A 12 9.89 -1.63 -14.26
N ASP A 13 8.91 -0.84 -13.81
CA ASP A 13 8.99 0.61 -13.81
C ASP A 13 9.74 1.10 -12.56
N GLN A 14 11.07 1.00 -12.60
CA GLN A 14 11.94 1.35 -11.48
C GLN A 14 11.78 2.82 -11.05
N ARG A 15 11.65 3.74 -12.01
CA ARG A 15 11.46 5.17 -11.71
C ARG A 15 10.17 5.42 -10.95
N ARG A 16 9.09 4.72 -11.29
CA ARG A 16 7.82 4.80 -10.57
C ARG A 16 7.96 4.26 -9.15
N THR A 17 8.62 3.11 -8.97
CA THR A 17 8.89 2.55 -7.65
C THR A 17 9.71 3.51 -6.79
N GLU A 18 10.79 4.08 -7.32
CA GLU A 18 11.63 5.06 -6.62
C GLU A 18 10.82 6.27 -6.16
N ARG A 19 9.97 6.82 -7.04
CA ARG A 19 9.08 7.93 -6.67
C ARG A 19 8.18 7.57 -5.50
N LEU A 20 7.51 6.42 -5.52
CA LEU A 20 6.61 6.00 -4.45
C LEU A 20 7.33 5.81 -3.11
N VAL A 21 8.51 5.17 -3.14
CA VAL A 21 9.31 4.92 -1.94
C VAL A 21 9.82 6.21 -1.31
N THR A 22 9.92 7.31 -2.08
CA THR A 22 10.35 8.62 -1.58
C THR A 22 9.23 9.48 -1.00
N ILE A 23 7.97 9.03 -1.02
CA ILE A 23 6.84 9.80 -0.49
C ILE A 23 6.90 9.79 1.05
N PRO A 24 6.91 10.97 1.71
CA PRO A 24 6.90 11.03 3.17
C PRO A 24 5.60 10.47 3.77
N THR A 25 5.73 9.48 4.63
CA THR A 25 4.59 8.81 5.27
C THR A 25 4.28 9.34 6.67
N ALA A 26 5.17 10.13 7.27
CA ALA A 26 5.07 10.68 8.62
C ALA A 26 5.94 11.93 8.78
N ILE A 27 5.77 12.70 9.87
CA ILE A 27 6.57 13.90 10.15
C ILE A 27 8.08 13.60 10.23
N PRO A 28 8.57 12.63 11.02
CA PRO A 28 10.00 12.30 11.05
C PRO A 28 10.36 11.21 10.03
N TRP A 29 9.67 11.18 8.88
CA TRP A 29 10.01 10.23 7.82
C TRP A 29 11.44 10.45 7.35
N LYS A 30 12.13 9.34 7.10
CA LYS A 30 13.48 9.32 6.54
C LYS A 30 13.46 8.44 5.30
N HIS A 31 14.28 8.81 4.33
CA HIS A 31 14.47 8.01 3.13
C HIS A 31 14.88 6.58 3.52
N PRO A 32 14.25 5.53 2.95
CA PRO A 32 14.63 4.16 3.20
C PRO A 32 16.08 3.89 2.79
N TYR A 33 16.75 2.95 3.46
CA TYR A 33 18.10 2.55 3.03
C TYR A 33 18.05 2.00 1.61
N PRO A 34 19.04 2.30 0.75
CA PRO A 34 19.12 1.72 -0.58
C PRO A 34 19.26 0.19 -0.51
N GLY A 35 18.92 -0.49 -1.60
CA GLY A 35 19.10 -1.94 -1.71
C GLY A 35 18.11 -2.78 -0.91
N GLN A 36 16.92 -2.24 -0.59
CA GLN A 36 15.85 -3.05 -0.01
C GLN A 36 15.47 -4.19 -0.96
N PRO A 37 15.08 -5.36 -0.41
CA PRO A 37 14.41 -6.41 -1.17
C PRO A 37 13.26 -5.84 -2.01
N SER A 38 13.18 -6.24 -3.28
CA SER A 38 12.09 -5.86 -4.17
C SER A 38 11.46 -7.09 -4.80
N ALA A 39 10.17 -6.96 -5.10
CA ALA A 39 9.38 -7.97 -5.79
C ALA A 39 8.71 -7.33 -7.01
N MET A 40 8.41 -8.15 -8.01
CA MET A 40 7.61 -7.73 -9.15
C MET A 40 6.16 -8.15 -8.92
N VAL A 41 5.23 -7.20 -9.00
CA VAL A 41 3.80 -7.51 -8.92
C VAL A 41 3.20 -7.36 -10.32
N LEU A 42 2.63 -8.45 -10.83
CA LEU A 42 1.82 -8.46 -12.03
C LEU A 42 0.35 -8.36 -11.63
N ARG A 43 -0.39 -7.52 -12.35
CA ARG A 43 -1.84 -7.40 -12.24
C ARG A 43 -2.43 -7.78 -13.58
N VAL A 44 -3.35 -8.74 -13.59
CA VAL A 44 -3.99 -9.24 -14.81
C VAL A 44 -5.51 -9.17 -14.66
N ALA A 45 -6.19 -8.84 -15.74
CA ALA A 45 -7.65 -8.96 -15.83
C ALA A 45 -8.04 -9.22 -17.29
N GLU A 46 -9.05 -10.04 -17.50
CA GLU A 46 -9.67 -10.18 -18.82
C GLU A 46 -10.43 -8.90 -19.17
N VAL A 47 -10.32 -8.44 -20.42
CA VAL A 47 -11.09 -7.31 -20.93
C VAL A 47 -11.94 -7.81 -22.08
N GLY A 48 -13.26 -7.77 -21.92
CA GLY A 48 -14.20 -8.21 -22.94
C GLY A 48 -14.26 -7.26 -24.15
N PRO A 49 -14.92 -7.66 -25.25
CA PRO A 49 -14.99 -6.87 -26.50
C PRO A 49 -15.55 -5.46 -26.34
N ALA A 50 -16.41 -5.24 -25.34
CA ALA A 50 -16.99 -3.93 -25.02
C ALA A 50 -16.12 -3.09 -24.05
N GLY A 51 -14.87 -3.50 -23.77
CA GLY A 51 -13.98 -2.84 -22.82
C GLY A 51 -14.28 -3.13 -21.34
N ARG A 52 -15.25 -4.00 -21.04
CA ARG A 52 -15.59 -4.37 -19.66
C ARG A 52 -14.48 -5.24 -19.07
N GLN A 53 -13.88 -4.76 -17.99
CA GLN A 53 -12.88 -5.50 -17.22
C GLN A 53 -13.54 -6.58 -16.35
N GLY A 54 -13.01 -7.80 -16.39
CA GLY A 54 -13.34 -8.89 -15.48
C GLY A 54 -12.65 -8.77 -14.12
N PRO A 55 -12.68 -9.83 -13.30
CA PRO A 55 -11.95 -9.88 -12.04
C PRO A 55 -10.45 -9.62 -12.26
N VAL A 56 -9.84 -8.95 -11.29
CA VAL A 56 -8.40 -8.72 -11.26
C VAL A 56 -7.75 -9.83 -10.43
N GLU A 57 -6.71 -10.43 -10.99
CA GLU A 57 -5.79 -11.33 -10.27
C GLU A 57 -4.41 -10.68 -10.18
N MET A 58 -3.62 -11.12 -9.19
CA MET A 58 -2.25 -10.69 -9.02
C MET A 58 -1.28 -11.85 -9.01
N PHE A 59 -0.03 -11.58 -9.37
CA PHE A 59 1.08 -12.51 -9.18
C PHE A 59 2.28 -11.74 -8.67
N THR A 60 2.82 -12.14 -7.53
CA THR A 60 4.03 -11.54 -6.96
C THR A 60 5.23 -12.44 -7.23
N GLY A 61 6.09 -12.00 -8.14
CA GLY A 61 7.39 -12.60 -8.38
C GLY A 61 8.39 -12.13 -7.33
N ILE A 62 8.79 -13.05 -6.44
CA ILE A 62 9.82 -12.81 -5.43
C ILE A 62 11.19 -13.07 -6.05
N LEU A 63 11.98 -12.02 -6.24
CA LEU A 63 13.25 -12.08 -6.97
C LEU A 63 14.47 -12.14 -6.05
N VAL A 64 14.26 -12.12 -4.74
CA VAL A 64 15.28 -12.03 -3.71
C VAL A 64 14.93 -12.96 -2.55
N ASP A 65 15.94 -13.52 -1.91
CA ASP A 65 15.76 -14.26 -0.67
C ASP A 65 15.27 -13.30 0.44
N HIS A 66 14.24 -13.74 1.15
CA HIS A 66 13.58 -13.01 2.22
C HIS A 66 13.63 -13.81 3.53
N ALA A 67 14.66 -14.66 3.67
CA ALA A 67 14.99 -15.43 4.87
C ALA A 67 13.85 -16.35 5.34
N GLY A 68 13.08 -16.89 4.40
CA GLY A 68 11.95 -17.79 4.69
C GLY A 68 10.79 -17.12 5.44
N MET A 69 10.69 -15.79 5.43
CA MET A 69 9.56 -15.08 6.04
C MET A 69 8.32 -15.14 5.14
N PRO A 70 7.11 -15.34 5.69
CA PRO A 70 5.91 -15.18 4.88
C PRO A 70 5.77 -13.75 4.32
N ILE A 71 5.22 -13.64 3.12
CA ILE A 71 4.97 -12.37 2.42
C ILE A 71 3.46 -12.15 2.31
N ILE A 72 3.04 -10.96 2.75
CA ILE A 72 1.72 -10.41 2.46
C ILE A 72 1.91 -9.36 1.37
N SER A 73 1.53 -9.71 0.14
CA SER A 73 1.57 -8.78 -0.99
C SER A 73 0.24 -8.05 -1.10
N LEU A 74 0.29 -6.72 -1.12
CA LEU A 74 -0.88 -5.85 -1.22
C LEU A 74 -0.88 -5.16 -2.57
N LEU A 75 -1.97 -5.29 -3.30
CA LEU A 75 -2.21 -4.57 -4.53
C LEU A 75 -3.36 -3.58 -4.33
N ALA A 76 -3.06 -2.29 -4.42
CA ALA A 76 -4.06 -1.23 -4.42
C ALA A 76 -3.65 -0.12 -5.40
N PRO A 77 -4.60 0.73 -5.83
CA PRO A 77 -4.29 2.00 -6.48
C PRO A 77 -3.30 2.84 -5.65
N GLU A 78 -2.45 3.66 -6.29
CA GLU A 78 -1.47 4.47 -5.57
C GLU A 78 -2.13 5.55 -4.71
N ASP A 79 -3.19 6.17 -5.22
CA ASP A 79 -3.99 7.18 -4.54
C ASP A 79 -4.61 6.65 -3.24
N ALA A 80 -4.85 5.34 -3.15
CA ALA A 80 -5.30 4.70 -1.91
C ALA A 80 -4.36 4.99 -0.74
N PHE A 81 -3.04 4.98 -0.98
CA PHE A 81 -2.05 5.19 0.05
C PHE A 81 -1.49 6.61 0.07
N PHE A 82 -1.30 7.22 -1.10
CA PHE A 82 -0.44 8.39 -1.27
C PHE A 82 -1.12 9.64 -1.81
N ASP A 83 -2.43 9.61 -2.05
CA ASP A 83 -3.15 10.82 -2.43
C ASP A 83 -3.09 11.87 -1.30
N PRO A 84 -2.86 13.16 -1.61
CA PRO A 84 -2.75 14.20 -0.59
C PRO A 84 -4.02 14.36 0.27
N ASP A 85 -5.20 14.13 -0.29
CA ASP A 85 -6.47 14.36 0.40
C ASP A 85 -7.06 13.07 0.98
N THR A 86 -6.81 11.93 0.33
CA THR A 86 -7.45 10.66 0.64
C THR A 86 -6.48 9.51 0.88
N GLY A 87 -5.18 9.67 0.65
CA GLY A 87 -4.19 8.62 0.88
C GLY A 87 -4.07 8.25 2.35
N ILE A 88 -4.23 6.97 2.70
CA ILE A 88 -4.25 6.52 4.11
C ILE A 88 -2.87 6.39 4.76
N TYR A 89 -1.79 6.58 4.01
CA TYR A 89 -0.41 6.28 4.42
C TYR A 89 0.50 7.51 4.45
N VAL A 90 -0.06 8.70 4.29
CA VAL A 90 0.68 9.95 4.17
C VAL A 90 0.25 10.97 5.22
N VAL A 91 1.13 11.94 5.46
CA VAL A 91 0.76 13.15 6.22
C VAL A 91 -0.38 13.87 5.48
N GLY A 92 -0.22 14.07 4.16
CA GLY A 92 -1.26 14.67 3.32
C GLY A 92 -1.68 16.08 3.76
N ASN A 93 -2.82 16.53 3.25
CA ASN A 93 -3.36 17.86 3.52
C ASN A 93 -4.01 17.97 4.91
N ALA A 94 -4.21 16.86 5.63
CA ALA A 94 -4.70 16.86 7.02
C ALA A 94 -3.82 17.69 7.97
N VAL A 95 -2.53 17.85 7.69
CA VAL A 95 -1.64 18.70 8.50
C VAL A 95 -2.02 20.18 8.42
N MET A 96 -2.55 20.63 7.28
CA MET A 96 -3.01 22.00 7.04
C MET A 96 -4.49 22.18 7.37
N HIS A 97 -5.26 21.10 7.28
CA HIS A 97 -6.70 21.06 7.51
C HIS A 97 -7.09 20.00 8.53
N PRO A 98 -6.57 20.07 9.78
CA PRO A 98 -6.86 19.07 10.79
C PRO A 98 -8.31 19.18 11.26
N THR A 99 -8.89 18.04 11.65
CA THR A 99 -10.16 18.07 12.37
C THR A 99 -9.96 18.61 13.79
N PRO A 100 -11.02 19.12 14.46
CA PRO A 100 -10.92 19.56 15.85
C PRO A 100 -10.36 18.47 16.80
N GLU A 101 -10.68 17.19 16.54
CA GLU A 101 -10.17 16.05 17.32
C GLU A 101 -8.65 15.87 17.17
N MET A 102 -8.13 16.01 15.94
CA MET A 102 -6.69 15.92 15.68
C MET A 102 -5.95 17.08 16.34
N MET A 103 -6.51 18.29 16.28
CA MET A 103 -5.92 19.47 16.94
C MET A 103 -5.82 19.29 18.45
N LEU A 104 -6.90 18.82 19.09
CA LEU A 104 -6.91 18.57 20.53
C LEU A 104 -5.83 17.56 20.93
N THR A 105 -5.75 16.44 20.20
CA THR A 105 -4.77 15.38 20.46
C THR A 105 -3.32 15.90 20.36
N GLN A 106 -3.05 16.80 19.41
CA GLN A 106 -1.75 17.44 19.24
C GLN A 106 -1.42 18.40 20.39
N GLN A 107 -2.38 19.27 20.77
CA GLN A 107 -2.17 20.30 21.80
C GLN A 107 -1.86 19.73 23.19
N GLU A 108 -2.43 18.58 23.54
CA GLU A 108 -2.27 17.98 24.87
C GLU A 108 -0.84 17.52 25.20
N ASP A 109 0.00 17.25 24.20
CA ASP A 109 1.21 16.46 24.40
C ASP A 109 2.36 16.82 23.44
N GLY A 110 2.07 17.49 22.31
CA GLY A 110 3.07 18.00 21.37
C GLY A 110 3.95 16.94 20.69
N ARG A 111 3.71 15.65 20.92
CA ARG A 111 4.54 14.56 20.39
C ARG A 111 4.35 14.44 18.88
N TRP A 112 5.45 14.28 18.15
CA TRP A 112 5.45 14.31 16.68
C TRP A 112 4.52 13.28 16.04
N TRP A 113 4.30 12.12 16.67
CA TRP A 113 3.41 11.07 16.15
C TRP A 113 1.92 11.39 16.34
N LYS A 114 1.60 12.45 17.09
CA LYS A 114 0.24 12.98 17.23
C LYS A 114 -0.03 14.12 16.24
N TYR A 115 0.95 14.51 15.42
CA TYR A 115 0.72 15.54 14.41
C TYR A 115 -0.34 15.08 13.41
N PRO A 116 -1.28 15.97 13.04
CA PRO A 116 -2.34 15.63 12.10
C PRO A 116 -1.78 15.10 10.79
N GLY A 117 -2.43 14.06 10.27
CA GLY A 117 -2.05 13.39 9.04
C GLY A 117 -3.22 12.55 8.54
N ASN A 118 -3.25 12.20 7.25
CA ASN A 118 -4.38 11.46 6.70
C ASN A 118 -4.58 10.10 7.40
N TYR A 119 -3.48 9.49 7.84
CA TYR A 119 -3.47 8.27 8.65
C TYR A 119 -4.24 8.37 9.99
N HIS A 120 -4.60 9.57 10.44
CA HIS A 120 -5.41 9.78 11.65
C HIS A 120 -6.92 9.75 11.40
N PHE A 121 -7.37 9.91 10.15
CA PHE A 121 -8.80 9.83 9.87
C PHE A 121 -9.37 8.43 10.11
N ARG A 122 -10.69 8.38 10.30
CA ARG A 122 -11.42 7.16 10.70
C ARG A 122 -12.75 7.12 9.97
N GLY A 123 -13.32 5.91 9.91
CA GLY A 123 -14.59 5.67 9.25
C GLY A 123 -14.44 4.73 8.06
N ARG A 124 -15.56 4.37 7.47
CA ARG A 124 -15.63 3.46 6.31
C ARG A 124 -15.14 4.15 5.04
N GLU A 125 -15.31 5.46 4.96
CA GLU A 125 -14.80 6.36 3.93
C GLU A 125 -13.26 6.45 3.92
N TRP A 126 -12.61 6.02 5.00
CA TRP A 126 -11.15 5.90 5.12
C TRP A 126 -10.64 4.46 4.94
N GLU A 127 -11.48 3.58 4.40
CA GLU A 127 -11.06 2.27 3.92
C GLU A 127 -10.70 2.33 2.43
N ARG A 128 -9.69 1.57 2.02
CA ARG A 128 -9.24 1.50 0.64
C ARG A 128 -9.35 0.09 0.11
N HIS A 129 -9.87 -0.05 -1.10
CA HIS A 129 -10.06 -1.35 -1.73
C HIS A 129 -8.75 -1.82 -2.38
N GLY A 130 -8.48 -3.11 -2.26
CA GLY A 130 -7.34 -3.75 -2.91
C GLY A 130 -7.51 -5.26 -3.01
N LEU A 131 -6.40 -5.92 -3.35
CA LEU A 131 -6.22 -7.36 -3.31
C LEU A 131 -5.08 -7.68 -2.35
N VAL A 132 -5.20 -8.81 -1.65
CA VAL A 132 -4.12 -9.40 -0.86
C VAL A 132 -3.76 -10.75 -1.45
N GLN A 133 -2.46 -11.05 -1.46
CA GLN A 133 -1.90 -12.37 -1.74
C GLN A 133 -1.04 -12.81 -0.55
N PHE A 134 -1.23 -14.05 -0.09
CA PHE A 134 -0.39 -14.66 0.94
C PHE A 134 0.54 -15.69 0.35
N ILE A 135 1.84 -15.47 0.54
CA ILE A 135 2.90 -16.36 0.08
C ILE A 135 3.68 -16.81 1.31
N ASP A 136 3.87 -18.11 1.47
CA ASP A 136 4.65 -18.61 2.61
C ASP A 136 6.17 -18.43 2.41
N GLY A 137 6.93 -18.78 3.44
CA GLY A 137 8.40 -18.67 3.42
C GLY A 137 9.10 -19.55 2.37
N ASN A 138 8.41 -20.51 1.77
CA ASN A 138 8.94 -21.35 0.69
C ASN A 138 8.57 -20.77 -0.69
N GLY A 139 7.89 -19.63 -0.75
CA GLY A 139 7.42 -19.03 -1.99
C GLY A 139 6.13 -19.65 -2.53
N VAL A 140 5.42 -20.47 -1.75
CA VAL A 140 4.15 -21.07 -2.19
C VAL A 140 3.02 -20.05 -2.03
N ASP A 141 2.33 -19.75 -3.13
CA ASP A 141 1.09 -18.96 -3.10
C ASP A 141 -0.05 -19.82 -2.55
N HIS A 142 -0.68 -19.35 -1.48
CA HIS A 142 -1.77 -20.06 -0.82
C HIS A 142 -3.15 -19.53 -1.22
N TYR A 143 -3.29 -18.20 -1.28
CA TYR A 143 -4.57 -17.59 -1.63
C TYR A 143 -4.43 -16.12 -2.02
N GLN A 144 -5.46 -15.67 -2.74
CA GLN A 144 -5.72 -14.27 -3.05
C GLN A 144 -7.16 -13.91 -2.69
N ALA A 145 -7.37 -12.70 -2.20
CA ALA A 145 -8.70 -12.22 -1.85
C ALA A 145 -8.83 -10.70 -2.02
N PRO A 146 -10.02 -10.19 -2.41
CA PRO A 146 -10.35 -8.78 -2.25
C PRO A 146 -10.25 -8.39 -0.77
N VAL A 147 -9.73 -7.21 -0.50
CA VAL A 147 -9.53 -6.72 0.87
C VAL A 147 -9.87 -5.24 0.98
N ARG A 148 -10.29 -4.82 2.16
CA ARG A 148 -10.32 -3.40 2.54
C ARG A 148 -9.17 -3.09 3.49
N LEU A 149 -8.48 -1.99 3.24
CA LEU A 149 -7.27 -1.56 3.94
C LEU A 149 -7.57 -0.31 4.74
N ARG A 150 -7.07 -0.24 5.96
CA ARG A 150 -7.19 0.95 6.81
C ARG A 150 -5.97 1.14 7.69
N ALA A 151 -5.56 2.39 7.92
CA ALA A 151 -4.58 2.71 8.96
C ALA A 151 -5.06 2.19 10.33
N ASN A 152 -4.14 1.58 11.07
CA ASN A 152 -4.41 0.94 12.35
C ASN A 152 -3.44 1.40 13.44
N GLY A 153 -3.84 1.17 14.68
CA GLY A 153 -3.13 1.64 15.87
C GLY A 153 -3.81 2.87 16.48
N GLN A 154 -3.30 3.32 17.61
CA GLN A 154 -3.66 4.62 18.20
C GLN A 154 -2.45 5.55 18.04
N MET A 155 -1.39 5.28 18.83
CA MET A 155 -0.16 6.07 18.79
C MET A 155 0.72 5.76 17.56
N THR A 156 0.72 4.52 17.09
CA THR A 156 1.62 4.05 16.01
C THR A 156 1.24 4.56 14.63
N ARG A 157 0.08 5.21 14.48
CA ARG A 157 -0.38 5.80 13.21
C ARG A 157 0.47 6.99 12.78
N GLY A 158 1.20 7.62 13.68
CA GLY A 158 2.10 8.71 13.30
C GLY A 158 3.46 8.22 12.81
N PHE A 159 3.77 6.93 12.91
CA PHE A 159 5.11 6.39 12.65
C PHE A 159 5.34 6.20 11.15
N PRO A 160 6.58 6.32 10.65
CA PRO A 160 6.86 6.15 9.22
C PRO A 160 6.39 4.81 8.63
N GLN A 161 6.40 3.75 9.46
CA GLN A 161 5.83 2.45 9.11
C GLN A 161 4.50 2.27 9.85
N HIS A 162 3.40 2.58 9.16
CA HIS A 162 2.06 2.44 9.72
C HIS A 162 1.64 0.98 9.78
N ALA A 163 0.94 0.62 10.85
CA ALA A 163 0.19 -0.63 10.88
C ALA A 163 -1.03 -0.51 9.97
N LEU A 164 -1.29 -1.55 9.18
CA LEU A 164 -2.50 -1.68 8.39
C LEU A 164 -3.42 -2.73 9.02
N ARG A 165 -4.72 -2.47 8.99
CA ARG A 165 -5.75 -3.47 9.21
C ARG A 165 -6.29 -3.91 7.85
N LEU A 166 -6.29 -5.21 7.61
CA LEU A 166 -6.96 -5.87 6.51
C LEU A 166 -8.36 -6.32 7.00
N LEU A 167 -9.40 -5.99 6.25
CA LEU A 167 -10.83 -6.12 6.60
C LEU A 167 -11.61 -6.87 5.53
#